data_AF-A0A977IC65-F1
#
_entry.id   AF-A0A977IC65-F1
#
_cell.length_a   1.000
_cell.length_b   1.000
_cell.length_c   1.000
_cell.angle_alpha   90.00
_cell.angle_beta   90.00
_cell.angle_gamma   90.00
#
_symmetry.space_group_name_H-M   'P 1'
#
loop_
_entity.id
_entity.type
_entity.pdbx_description
1 polymer ?
#
loop_
_entity_poly.entity_id
_entity_poly.type
_entity_poly.pdbx_seq_one_letter_code
_entity_poly.pdbx_strand_id
1 'polypeptide(L)'
;MRKAQRNGLDSNDTITCPYHVDFECTPAPAESLNSLESGRLMLTVKLQSSDDDKNKKKKEEKEVRAVVVKLVNKAKQENLGNVEGSSELKHKTSLSANLARDNQHPGWWAGVIGIPITWMEGGTTDYERSGSWHPKSKGNVFAMEITYTLDNGSNCTAHFDSEDVYHWAAAC
;
A
#
# COMPACT_ATOMS: atom_id res chain seq x y z
N MET A 1 -27.38 -47.74 -20.12
CA MET A 1 -25.95 -47.51 -19.80
C MET A 1 -25.71 -46.01 -19.70
N ARG A 2 -25.15 -45.57 -18.57
CA ARG A 2 -25.12 -44.18 -18.12
C ARG A 2 -24.14 -43.34 -18.95
N LYS A 3 -24.60 -42.22 -19.50
CA LYS A 3 -23.73 -41.11 -19.90
C LYS A 3 -23.30 -40.41 -18.61
N ALA A 4 -22.01 -40.50 -18.26
CA ALA A 4 -21.46 -39.70 -17.19
C ALA A 4 -21.40 -38.24 -17.66
N GLN A 5 -22.29 -37.41 -17.10
CA GLN A 5 -22.20 -35.96 -17.18
C GLN A 5 -20.88 -35.52 -16.56
N ARG A 6 -20.16 -34.65 -17.28
CA ARG A 6 -19.11 -33.80 -16.72
C ARG A 6 -19.76 -32.95 -15.62
N ASN A 7 -19.42 -33.19 -14.37
CA ASN A 7 -19.57 -32.15 -13.35
C ASN A 7 -18.50 -31.11 -13.65
N GLY A 8 -18.93 -30.04 -14.33
CA GLY A 8 -18.14 -28.82 -14.42
C GLY A 8 -17.87 -28.32 -13.00
N LEU A 9 -16.60 -28.06 -12.70
CA LEU A 9 -16.29 -27.00 -11.76
C LEU A 9 -16.84 -25.73 -12.40
N ASP A 10 -17.94 -25.20 -11.88
CA ASP A 10 -18.36 -23.84 -12.17
C ASP A 10 -17.32 -22.91 -11.55
N SER A 11 -16.30 -22.62 -12.34
CA SER A 11 -15.32 -21.57 -12.12
C SER A 11 -15.98 -20.23 -12.38
N ASN A 12 -16.70 -19.70 -11.39
CA ASN A 12 -17.18 -18.32 -11.36
C ASN A 12 -17.38 -17.83 -9.91
N ASP A 13 -16.46 -18.18 -9.01
CA ASP A 13 -16.27 -17.43 -7.77
C ASP A 13 -15.65 -16.07 -8.13
N THR A 14 -16.49 -15.18 -8.66
CA THR A 14 -16.15 -13.76 -8.76
C THR A 14 -16.04 -13.24 -7.33
N ILE A 15 -14.81 -13.11 -6.84
CA ILE A 15 -14.53 -12.50 -5.53
C ILE A 15 -15.11 -11.09 -5.58
N THR A 16 -16.24 -10.90 -4.90
CA THR A 16 -16.85 -9.58 -4.75
C THR A 16 -16.17 -8.94 -3.55
N CYS A 17 -15.53 -7.79 -3.76
CA CYS A 17 -14.86 -7.04 -2.71
C CYS A 17 -15.89 -6.16 -1.98
N PRO A 18 -16.31 -6.52 -0.75
CA PRO A 18 -17.47 -5.90 -0.10
C PRO A 18 -17.18 -4.54 0.52
N TYR A 19 -15.89 -4.18 0.67
CA TYR A 19 -15.46 -2.90 1.22
C TYR A 19 -14.81 -2.04 0.17
N HIS A 20 -15.26 -0.79 0.10
CA HIS A 20 -14.52 0.29 -0.50
C HIS A 20 -13.34 0.65 0.41
N VAL A 21 -12.17 0.90 -0.19
CA VAL A 21 -10.95 1.29 0.51
C VAL A 21 -10.81 2.79 0.43
N ASP A 22 -10.81 3.44 1.59
CA ASP A 22 -10.47 4.84 1.76
C ASP A 22 -9.27 4.94 2.71
N PHE A 23 -8.44 5.99 2.60
CA PHE A 23 -7.27 6.12 3.46
C PHE A 23 -6.80 7.56 3.64
N GLU A 24 -6.21 7.80 4.80
CA GLU A 24 -5.55 9.04 5.17
C GLU A 24 -4.05 8.80 5.37
N CYS A 25 -3.23 9.74 4.88
CA CYS A 25 -1.79 9.71 4.97
C CYS A 25 -1.28 10.97 5.66
N THR A 26 -0.42 10.83 6.66
CA THR A 26 0.30 11.95 7.27
C THR A 26 1.81 11.69 7.27
N PRO A 27 2.61 12.58 6.66
CA PRO A 27 4.07 12.50 6.75
C PRO A 27 4.54 12.70 8.20
N ALA A 28 5.54 11.92 8.60
CA ALA A 28 6.18 12.02 9.91
C ALA A 28 7.70 12.00 9.75
N PRO A 29 8.46 12.62 10.67
CA PRO A 29 9.92 12.55 10.65
C PRO A 29 10.39 11.11 10.85
N ALA A 30 11.62 10.82 10.43
CA ALA A 30 12.30 9.55 10.71
C ALA A 30 12.30 9.23 12.21
N GLU A 31 12.42 7.95 12.58
CA GLU A 31 12.38 7.54 13.99
C GLU A 31 13.51 8.17 14.84
N SER A 32 14.67 8.39 14.22
CA SER A 32 15.80 9.07 14.86
C SER A 32 16.67 9.81 13.85
N LEU A 33 17.52 10.72 14.34
CA LEU A 33 18.46 11.49 13.51
C LEU A 33 19.51 10.64 12.79
N ASN A 34 19.78 9.42 13.28
CA ASN A 34 20.72 8.47 12.70
C ASN A 34 20.03 7.38 11.85
N SER A 35 18.73 7.52 11.59
CA SER A 35 17.97 6.56 10.79
C SER A 35 18.38 6.60 9.31
N LEU A 36 18.32 5.46 8.64
CA LEU A 36 18.45 5.35 7.18
C LEU A 36 17.12 5.69 6.46
N GLU A 37 16.14 6.20 7.20
CA GLU A 37 14.87 6.71 6.70
C GLU A 37 14.99 8.21 6.40
N SER A 38 14.42 8.65 5.28
CA SER A 38 14.16 10.07 5.03
C SER A 38 12.96 10.59 5.82
N GLY A 39 12.04 9.70 6.17
CA GLY A 39 10.80 10.02 6.84
C GLY A 39 9.92 8.78 6.97
N ARG A 40 8.71 8.98 7.49
CA ARG A 40 7.72 7.93 7.68
C ARG A 40 6.36 8.39 7.14
N LEU A 41 5.56 7.45 6.69
CA LEU A 41 4.17 7.66 6.32
C LEU A 41 3.29 7.00 7.38
N MET A 42 2.54 7.81 8.12
CA MET A 42 1.49 7.33 9.01
C MET A 42 0.23 7.13 8.18
N LEU A 43 -0.33 5.92 8.22
CA LEU A 43 -1.44 5.48 7.39
C LEU A 43 -2.62 5.11 8.27
N THR A 44 -3.80 5.62 7.93
CA THR A 44 -5.09 5.17 8.45
C THR A 44 -5.94 4.73 7.29
N VAL A 45 -6.25 3.44 7.21
CA VAL A 45 -7.13 2.86 6.20
C VAL A 45 -8.51 2.64 6.80
N LYS A 46 -9.53 3.07 6.07
CA LYS A 46 -10.93 2.91 6.41
C LYS A 46 -11.62 2.02 5.38
N LEU A 47 -12.08 0.87 5.83
CA LEU A 47 -12.88 -0.06 5.03
C LEU A 47 -14.36 0.28 5.21
N GLN A 48 -14.99 0.78 4.14
CA GLN A 48 -16.41 1.17 4.15
C GLN A 48 -17.24 0.12 3.42
N SER A 49 -18.21 -0.51 4.10
CA SER A 49 -19.13 -1.44 3.44
C SER A 49 -19.89 -0.70 2.33
N SER A 50 -20.04 -1.38 1.17
CA SER A 50 -20.79 -0.87 0.02
C SER A 50 -22.32 -0.86 0.23
N ASP A 51 -22.82 -1.53 1.28
CA ASP A 51 -24.25 -1.65 1.53
C ASP A 51 -24.73 -0.61 2.57
N ASP A 52 -25.74 0.18 2.18
CA ASP A 52 -26.39 1.19 3.02
C ASP A 52 -27.20 0.60 4.20
N ASP A 53 -27.25 -0.72 4.32
CA ASP A 53 -28.04 -1.40 5.34
C ASP A 53 -27.30 -1.45 6.69
N LYS A 54 -27.67 -0.54 7.60
CA LYS A 54 -27.04 -0.35 8.93
C LYS A 54 -27.00 -1.62 9.79
N ASN A 55 -27.91 -2.58 9.56
CA ASN A 55 -27.91 -3.86 10.28
C ASN A 55 -26.92 -4.89 9.71
N LYS A 56 -26.54 -4.77 8.43
CA LYS A 56 -25.52 -5.60 7.76
C LYS A 56 -24.10 -5.12 8.10
N LYS A 57 -23.93 -3.80 8.23
CA LYS A 57 -22.68 -3.11 8.58
C LYS A 57 -21.97 -3.66 9.83
N LYS A 58 -22.74 -4.00 10.88
CA LYS A 58 -22.21 -4.59 12.13
C LYS A 58 -21.75 -6.04 12.03
N LYS A 59 -22.25 -6.79 11.04
CA LYS A 59 -21.93 -8.21 10.84
C LYS A 59 -20.73 -8.36 9.90
N GLU A 60 -20.65 -7.50 8.90
CA GLU A 60 -19.62 -7.49 7.85
C GLU A 60 -18.24 -7.05 8.39
N GLU A 61 -18.12 -5.97 9.17
CA GLU A 61 -16.81 -5.48 9.69
C GLU A 61 -16.02 -6.48 10.57
N LYS A 62 -16.60 -7.64 10.90
CA LYS A 62 -15.92 -8.75 11.59
C LYS A 62 -15.21 -9.72 10.65
N GLU A 63 -15.42 -9.61 9.34
CA GLU A 63 -14.92 -10.57 8.36
C GLU A 63 -13.52 -10.23 7.83
N VAL A 64 -12.92 -9.10 8.23
CA VAL A 64 -11.56 -8.72 7.81
C VAL A 64 -10.54 -9.14 8.86
N ARG A 65 -9.65 -10.07 8.49
CA ARG A 65 -8.62 -10.61 9.39
C ARG A 65 -7.30 -9.83 9.36
N ALA A 66 -6.98 -9.21 8.23
CA ALA A 66 -5.71 -8.51 8.03
C ALA A 66 -5.85 -7.42 6.98
N VAL A 67 -5.09 -6.35 7.15
CA VAL A 67 -4.90 -5.31 6.15
C VAL A 67 -3.40 -5.07 5.99
N VAL A 68 -2.93 -5.11 4.75
CA VAL A 68 -1.54 -4.91 4.37
C VAL A 68 -1.47 -3.76 3.38
N VAL A 69 -0.55 -2.82 3.62
CA VAL A 69 -0.21 -1.78 2.66
C VAL A 69 1.12 -2.13 2.05
N LYS A 70 1.22 -2.02 0.73
CA LYS A 70 2.46 -2.11 -0.03
C LYS A 70 2.66 -0.83 -0.81
N LEU A 71 3.81 -0.21 -0.59
CA LEU A 71 4.22 1.00 -1.28
C LEU A 71 5.32 0.64 -2.28
N VAL A 72 5.21 1.11 -3.51
CA VAL A 72 6.09 0.77 -4.63
C VAL A 72 6.67 2.04 -5.22
N ASN A 73 8.00 2.08 -5.36
CA ASN A 73 8.71 3.12 -6.11
C ASN A 73 8.91 2.66 -7.56
N LYS A 74 8.19 3.29 -8.48
CA LYS A 74 8.18 3.05 -9.93
C LYS A 74 9.21 3.89 -10.69
N ALA A 75 10.04 4.70 -10.03
CA ALA A 75 10.95 5.69 -10.65
C ALA A 75 12.15 5.10 -11.46
N LYS A 76 11.96 3.92 -12.07
CA LYS A 76 12.86 3.09 -12.90
C LYS A 76 13.66 2.05 -12.11
N GLN A 77 13.15 0.82 -12.13
CA GLN A 77 13.88 -0.41 -11.80
C GLN A 77 15.25 -0.51 -12.52
N GLU A 78 15.42 0.21 -13.64
CA GLU A 78 16.61 0.19 -14.50
C GLU A 78 17.73 1.15 -14.06
N ASN A 79 17.42 2.21 -13.30
CA ASN A 79 18.40 3.23 -12.88
C ASN A 79 19.08 2.93 -11.54
N LEU A 80 18.68 1.85 -10.86
CA LEU A 80 19.24 1.45 -9.57
C LEU A 80 20.66 0.84 -9.70
N GLY A 81 21.18 0.71 -10.93
CA GLY A 81 22.45 0.04 -11.23
C GLY A 81 23.72 0.83 -10.87
N ASN A 82 23.65 2.12 -10.52
CA ASN A 82 24.84 2.99 -10.46
C ASN A 82 25.17 3.58 -9.07
N VAL A 83 24.63 3.05 -7.96
CA VAL A 83 24.84 3.64 -6.63
C VAL A 83 25.71 2.73 -5.75
N GLU A 84 27.03 2.95 -5.70
CA GLU A 84 28.00 2.13 -4.93
C GLU A 84 27.82 2.25 -3.40
N GLY A 85 27.61 1.12 -2.70
CA GLY A 85 27.52 0.99 -1.22
C GLY A 85 26.24 0.26 -0.72
N SER A 86 26.33 -0.60 0.30
CA SER A 86 25.28 -1.49 0.88
C SER A 86 24.05 -1.83 0.01
N SER A 87 24.11 -2.97 -0.68
CA SER A 87 23.17 -3.37 -1.75
C SER A 87 21.69 -3.49 -1.34
N GLU A 88 21.36 -3.89 -0.12
CA GLU A 88 19.96 -4.27 0.19
C GLU A 88 19.00 -3.09 0.32
N LEU A 89 19.41 -1.96 0.92
CA LEU A 89 18.56 -0.77 1.09
C LEU A 89 18.44 0.06 -0.19
N LYS A 90 19.41 -0.04 -1.10
CA LYS A 90 19.42 0.67 -2.38
C LYS A 90 18.50 0.07 -3.42
N HIS A 91 18.26 -1.24 -3.35
CA HIS A 91 17.41 -1.95 -4.32
C HIS A 91 15.98 -2.21 -3.87
N LYS A 92 15.60 -1.78 -2.65
CA LYS A 92 14.19 -1.88 -2.21
C LYS A 92 13.34 -0.98 -3.10
N THR A 93 12.61 -1.57 -4.03
CA THR A 93 11.61 -0.88 -4.87
C THR A 93 10.21 -0.99 -4.29
N SER A 94 10.04 -1.75 -3.21
CA SER A 94 8.79 -1.83 -2.48
C SER A 94 9.00 -1.96 -0.98
N LEU A 95 8.02 -1.48 -0.23
CA LEU A 95 7.92 -1.53 1.21
C LEU A 95 6.54 -2.09 1.55
N SER A 96 6.40 -2.80 2.66
CA SER A 96 5.10 -3.29 3.10
C SER A 96 4.95 -3.18 4.61
N ALA A 97 3.74 -2.89 5.06
CA ALA A 97 3.37 -2.85 6.47
C ALA A 97 2.04 -3.55 6.69
N ASN A 98 1.97 -4.34 7.75
CA ASN A 98 0.70 -4.82 8.29
C ASN A 98 0.09 -3.69 9.12
N LEU A 99 -1.18 -3.40 8.90
CA LEU A 99 -1.90 -2.43 9.70
C LEU A 99 -2.52 -3.12 10.92
N ALA A 100 -2.52 -2.42 12.04
CA ALA A 100 -3.22 -2.83 13.24
C ALA A 100 -4.64 -2.29 13.24
N ARG A 101 -5.61 -3.12 13.63
CA ARG A 101 -7.00 -2.70 13.77
C ARG A 101 -7.11 -1.62 14.87
N ASP A 102 -7.83 -0.54 14.58
CA ASP A 102 -8.22 0.43 15.59
C ASP A 102 -9.37 -0.13 16.44
N ASN A 103 -9.16 -0.18 17.76
CA ASN A 103 -10.15 -0.68 18.70
C ASN A 103 -11.28 0.34 18.99
N GLN A 104 -11.07 1.62 18.68
CA GLN A 104 -12.04 2.70 18.90
C GLN A 104 -12.94 2.91 17.68
N HIS A 105 -12.41 2.67 16.47
CA HIS A 105 -13.11 2.90 15.21
C HIS A 105 -13.21 1.58 14.41
N PRO A 106 -14.35 0.87 14.48
CA PRO A 106 -14.57 -0.34 13.67
C PRO A 106 -14.38 -0.07 12.17
N GLY A 107 -13.69 -0.99 11.49
CA GLY A 107 -13.35 -0.86 10.07
C GLY A 107 -12.10 -0.01 9.78
N TRP A 108 -11.46 0.57 10.81
CA TRP A 108 -10.26 1.38 10.67
C TRP A 108 -9.01 0.58 11.06
N TRP A 109 -7.93 0.85 10.33
CA TRP A 109 -6.66 0.16 10.45
C TRP A 109 -5.53 1.17 10.34
N ALA A 110 -4.57 1.12 11.26
CA ALA A 110 -3.48 2.10 11.33
C ALA A 110 -2.11 1.42 11.28
N GLY A 111 -1.14 2.10 10.68
CA GLY A 111 0.24 1.62 10.61
C GLY A 111 1.21 2.68 10.11
N VAL A 112 2.48 2.30 10.04
CA VAL A 112 3.57 3.20 9.66
C VAL A 112 4.48 2.52 8.64
N ILE A 113 4.85 3.24 7.59
CA ILE A 113 5.87 2.82 6.62
C ILE A 113 7.05 3.78 6.68
N GLY A 114 8.24 3.25 6.96
CA GLY A 114 9.50 4.00 6.89
C GLY A 114 9.99 4.14 5.46
N ILE A 115 10.16 5.38 5.00
CA ILE A 115 10.64 5.67 3.64
C ILE A 115 12.15 5.75 3.67
N PRO A 116 12.87 4.87 2.96
CA PRO A 116 14.32 4.87 2.95
C PRO A 116 14.84 6.16 2.30
N ILE A 117 16.01 6.63 2.74
CA ILE A 117 16.64 7.83 2.18
C ILE A 117 16.94 7.69 0.68
N THR A 118 17.19 6.46 0.23
CA THR A 118 17.47 6.09 -1.16
C THR A 118 16.31 6.34 -2.12
N TRP A 119 15.08 6.52 -1.61
CA TRP A 119 13.92 6.88 -2.45
C TRP A 119 13.82 8.38 -2.70
N MET A 120 14.47 9.19 -1.86
CA MET A 120 14.51 10.65 -1.97
C MET A 120 15.79 11.14 -2.64
N GLU A 121 16.84 10.32 -2.66
CA GLU A 121 18.09 10.63 -3.35
C GLU A 121 17.94 10.31 -4.83
N GLY A 122 17.66 11.34 -5.65
CA GLY A 122 17.91 11.25 -7.08
C GLY A 122 19.38 10.97 -7.28
N GLY A 123 19.72 9.91 -8.01
CA GLY A 123 21.09 9.52 -8.29
C GLY A 123 21.87 10.61 -9.04
N THR A 124 22.41 11.57 -8.29
CA THR A 124 23.58 12.35 -8.66
C THR A 124 24.74 11.81 -7.83
N THR A 125 25.88 11.62 -8.48
CA THR A 125 27.15 11.15 -7.91
C THR A 125 27.63 11.97 -6.72
N ASP A 126 27.08 13.17 -6.53
CA ASP A 126 27.39 14.06 -5.44
C ASP A 126 26.27 13.99 -4.40
N TYR A 127 26.61 13.56 -3.19
CA TYR A 127 25.80 13.52 -1.96
C TYR A 127 25.36 14.92 -1.48
N GLU A 128 25.03 15.83 -2.39
CA GLU A 128 24.46 17.11 -2.04
C GLU A 128 22.97 16.91 -1.75
N ARG A 129 22.61 17.02 -0.46
CA ARG A 129 21.25 17.20 0.03
C ARG A 129 20.66 18.52 -0.50
N SER A 130 20.50 18.67 -1.81
CA SER A 130 19.70 19.74 -2.38
C SER A 130 18.25 19.33 -2.24
N GLY A 131 17.55 19.93 -1.28
CA GLY A 131 16.13 19.73 -1.06
C GLY A 131 15.35 19.82 -2.38
N SER A 132 14.32 18.97 -2.48
CA SER A 132 13.43 18.77 -3.63
C SER A 132 13.98 17.85 -4.73
N TRP A 133 13.99 16.55 -4.45
CA TRP A 133 13.92 15.56 -5.53
C TRP A 133 12.56 15.67 -6.21
N HIS A 134 12.56 16.16 -7.44
CA HIS A 134 11.44 16.03 -8.36
C HIS A 134 11.87 15.07 -9.47
N PRO A 135 11.13 13.97 -9.72
CA PRO A 135 11.43 13.12 -10.84
C PRO A 135 11.36 13.95 -12.13
N LYS A 136 12.40 13.85 -12.98
CA LYS A 136 12.39 14.46 -14.33
C LYS A 136 11.29 13.88 -15.23
N SER A 137 10.70 12.74 -14.85
CA SER A 137 9.57 12.14 -15.53
C SER A 137 8.26 12.76 -15.07
N LYS A 138 7.49 13.31 -16.01
CA LYS A 138 6.06 13.57 -15.82
C LYS A 138 5.37 12.21 -15.63
N GLY A 139 4.81 11.92 -14.45
CA GLY A 139 4.03 10.71 -14.21
C GLY A 139 4.07 10.21 -12.76
N ASN A 140 3.10 9.35 -12.43
CA ASN A 140 2.97 8.73 -11.11
C ASN A 140 4.12 7.75 -10.85
N VAL A 141 5.11 8.19 -10.08
CA VAL A 141 6.32 7.43 -9.75
C VAL A 141 6.19 6.57 -8.49
N PHE A 142 5.09 6.68 -7.74
CA PHE A 142 4.78 5.83 -6.61
C PHE A 142 3.42 5.18 -6.77
N ALA A 143 3.28 3.96 -6.25
CA ALA A 143 2.00 3.29 -6.13
C ALA A 143 1.80 2.70 -4.74
N MET A 144 0.59 2.81 -4.23
CA MET A 144 0.15 2.19 -3.00
C MET A 144 -0.90 1.12 -3.32
N GLU A 145 -0.64 -0.09 -2.86
CA GLU A 145 -1.54 -1.22 -2.91
C GLU A 145 -2.02 -1.48 -1.49
N ILE A 146 -3.33 -1.38 -1.26
CA ILE A 146 -3.94 -1.70 0.03
C ILE A 146 -4.73 -2.99 -0.14
N THR A 147 -4.23 -4.07 0.45
CA THR A 147 -4.86 -5.39 0.42
C THR A 147 -5.52 -5.69 1.76
N TYR A 148 -6.81 -5.96 1.75
CA TYR A 148 -7.50 -6.55 2.89
C TYR A 148 -7.81 -8.02 2.61
N THR A 149 -7.68 -8.83 3.66
CA THR A 149 -7.99 -10.26 3.61
C THR A 149 -9.23 -10.56 4.44
N LEU A 150 -10.18 -11.26 3.82
CA LEU A 150 -11.39 -11.73 4.46
C LEU A 150 -11.16 -13.04 5.24
N ASP A 151 -12.04 -13.38 6.17
CA ASP A 151 -11.98 -14.60 6.99
C ASP A 151 -12.03 -15.88 6.15
N ASN A 152 -12.75 -15.84 5.02
CA ASN A 152 -12.77 -16.92 4.04
C ASN A 152 -11.47 -17.07 3.24
N GLY A 153 -10.47 -16.20 3.48
CA GLY A 153 -9.16 -16.22 2.83
C GLY A 153 -9.08 -15.41 1.54
N SER A 154 -10.19 -14.84 1.05
CA SER A 154 -10.20 -13.99 -0.14
C SER A 154 -9.46 -12.67 0.11
N ASN A 155 -8.72 -12.20 -0.90
CA ASN A 155 -8.00 -10.95 -0.87
C ASN A 155 -8.63 -9.93 -1.82
N CYS A 156 -8.66 -8.68 -1.40
CA CYS A 156 -9.11 -7.55 -2.20
C CYS A 156 -8.07 -6.45 -2.12
N THR A 157 -7.65 -5.93 -3.28
CA THR A 157 -6.58 -4.94 -3.37
C THR A 157 -7.06 -3.69 -4.09
N ALA A 158 -7.00 -2.55 -3.40
CA ALA A 158 -7.15 -1.23 -4.00
C ALA A 158 -5.78 -0.67 -4.41
N HIS A 159 -5.74 0.06 -5.52
CA HIS A 159 -4.51 0.60 -6.10
C HIS A 159 -4.63 2.11 -6.23
N PHE A 160 -3.61 2.82 -5.76
CA PHE A 160 -3.51 4.27 -5.81
C PHE A 160 -2.14 4.65 -6.36
N ASP A 161 -2.08 5.74 -7.11
CA ASP A 161 -0.88 6.21 -7.77
C ASP A 161 -0.60 7.67 -7.37
N SER A 162 0.67 8.01 -7.17
CA SER A 162 1.09 9.36 -6.83
C SER A 162 2.43 9.73 -7.48
N GLU A 163 2.63 11.03 -7.68
CA GLU A 163 3.93 11.61 -8.07
C GLU A 163 4.87 11.75 -6.86
N ASP A 164 4.34 11.74 -5.64
CA ASP A 164 5.07 11.93 -4.38
C ASP A 164 4.78 10.78 -3.40
N VAL A 165 5.81 10.32 -2.71
CA VAL A 165 5.74 9.26 -1.70
C VAL A 165 5.00 9.70 -0.43
N TYR A 166 4.97 11.01 -0.14
CA TYR A 166 4.39 11.58 1.09
C TYR A 166 2.99 12.14 0.90
N HIS A 167 2.63 12.58 -0.31
CA HIS A 167 1.34 13.20 -0.60
C HIS A 167 0.51 12.30 -1.50
N TRP A 168 -0.63 11.85 -0.98
CA TRP A 168 -1.55 10.96 -1.67
C TRP A 168 -2.87 11.68 -1.86
N ALA A 169 -3.27 11.89 -3.11
CA ALA A 169 -4.65 12.21 -3.41
C ALA A 169 -5.42 10.89 -3.39
N ALA A 170 -6.34 10.71 -2.45
CA ALA A 170 -7.35 9.67 -2.60
C ALA A 170 -8.07 9.95 -3.91
N ALA A 171 -8.00 9.02 -4.87
CA ALA A 171 -8.72 9.17 -6.13
C ALA A 171 -10.23 9.19 -5.81
N CYS A 172 -10.85 10.34 -6.03
CA CYS A 172 -12.29 10.56 -5.85
C CYS A 172 -13.12 9.75 -6.85
#